data_AF-S4PA73-F1
#
_entry.id   AF-S4PA73-F1
#
_cell.length_a   1.000
_cell.length_b   1.000
_cell.length_c   1.000
_cell.angle_alpha   90.00
_cell.angle_beta   90.00
_cell.angle_gamma   90.00
#
_symmetry.space_group_name_H-M   'P 1'
#
loop_
_entity.id
_entity.type
_entity.pdbx_description
1 polymer ?
#
loop_
_entity_poly.entity_id
_entity_poly.type
_entity_poly.pdbx_seq_one_letter_code
_entity_poly.pdbx_strand_id
1 'polypeptide(L)'
;MLCYESGKPDGKYLIINKENYAVVASVQLLIKILFEYCDASKQSPDIVQYLVHCMLELTRLYNSRCCQLVLGAGAIQSAGLKTISTSNLALVSRSLQVILWLLPLIIKLLEKIHSKELSLNGFNSIENDIAGHKKEIEHKICIIVSNMLSSQLGGWEAKPPVPSQTFRNISKHLVKLHEALIDILPLEQIRNIYMKVHDNFKDKLREQLVKMNIVANGSPQHGVVTSELTFYLQTLKTLRVINEHDTEDNILYDIWLN
;
A
#
# COMPACT_ATOMS: atom_id res chain seq x y z
N MET A 1 -10.87 -8.97 -23.04
CA MET A 1 -11.51 -7.72 -23.48
C MET A 1 -11.35 -6.74 -22.33
N LEU A 2 -10.49 -5.74 -22.48
CA LEU A 2 -10.45 -4.62 -21.54
C LEU A 2 -11.73 -3.82 -21.77
N CYS A 3 -12.67 -3.90 -20.84
CA CYS A 3 -13.79 -2.97 -20.84
C CYS A 3 -13.25 -1.63 -20.34
N TYR A 4 -12.72 -0.82 -21.26
CA TYR A 4 -12.54 0.61 -21.05
C TYR A 4 -13.93 1.25 -21.13
N GLU A 5 -14.73 1.08 -20.08
CA GLU A 5 -15.86 1.97 -19.89
C GLU A 5 -15.27 3.29 -19.42
N SER A 6 -15.28 4.29 -20.30
CA SER A 6 -15.19 5.68 -19.86
C SER A 6 -16.40 5.91 -18.96
N GLY A 7 -16.25 5.61 -17.67
CA GLY A 7 -17.09 6.21 -16.65
C GLY A 7 -17.12 7.72 -16.87
N LYS A 8 -18.18 8.37 -16.38
CA LYS A 8 -18.41 9.82 -16.40
C LYS A 8 -17.11 10.63 -16.31
N PRO A 9 -17.06 11.87 -16.84
CA PRO A 9 -15.84 12.68 -17.08
C PRO A 9 -14.81 12.83 -15.93
N ASP A 10 -15.16 12.36 -14.73
CA ASP A 10 -14.36 12.30 -13.51
C ASP A 10 -13.61 10.97 -13.28
N GLY A 11 -13.45 10.09 -14.27
CA GLY A 11 -13.01 8.68 -14.15
C GLY A 11 -11.87 8.37 -13.14
N LYS A 12 -12.21 8.21 -11.86
CA LYS A 12 -11.31 7.92 -10.72
C LYS A 12 -10.85 6.46 -10.66
N TYR A 13 -11.50 5.56 -11.42
CA TYR A 13 -11.31 4.11 -11.30
C TYR A 13 -11.20 3.42 -12.67
N LEU A 14 -10.39 2.37 -12.73
CA LEU A 14 -10.39 1.35 -13.79
C LEU A 14 -11.06 0.08 -13.29
N ILE A 15 -11.74 -0.68 -14.14
CA ILE A 15 -12.31 -1.98 -13.78
C ILE A 15 -11.48 -3.09 -14.42
N ILE A 16 -10.84 -3.91 -13.60
CA ILE A 16 -9.99 -5.03 -14.05
C ILE A 16 -10.47 -6.29 -13.32
N ASN A 17 -10.82 -7.33 -14.08
CA ASN A 17 -11.33 -8.60 -13.51
C ASN A 17 -12.46 -8.43 -12.48
N LYS A 18 -13.40 -7.50 -12.73
CA LYS A 18 -14.52 -7.12 -11.85
C LYS A 18 -14.12 -6.38 -10.56
N GLU A 19 -12.87 -5.98 -10.42
CA GLU A 19 -12.36 -5.20 -9.30
C GLU A 19 -12.11 -3.74 -9.71
N ASN A 20 -12.43 -2.81 -8.81
CA ASN A 20 -12.18 -1.39 -9.02
C ASN A 20 -10.74 -1.02 -8.63
N TYR A 21 -10.05 -0.32 -9.51
CA TYR A 21 -8.69 0.18 -9.32
C TYR A 21 -8.73 1.70 -9.28
N ALA A 22 -8.64 2.30 -8.09
CA ALA A 22 -8.49 3.74 -7.95
C ALA A 22 -7.14 4.17 -8.50
N VAL A 23 -7.13 4.99 -9.54
CA VAL A 23 -5.89 5.37 -10.22
C VAL A 23 -5.90 6.83 -10.68
N VAL A 24 -4.70 7.36 -10.88
CA VAL A 24 -4.49 8.72 -11.36
C VAL A 24 -4.51 8.80 -12.88
N ALA A 25 -4.78 9.98 -13.43
CA ALA A 25 -4.85 10.19 -14.89
C ALA A 25 -3.55 9.80 -15.62
N SER A 26 -2.37 9.95 -15.00
CA SER A 26 -1.09 9.64 -15.64
C SER A 26 -0.92 8.17 -16.00
N VAL A 27 -1.40 7.23 -15.17
CA VAL A 27 -1.36 5.80 -15.53
C VAL A 27 -2.36 5.47 -16.64
N GLN A 28 -3.52 6.11 -16.66
CA GLN A 28 -4.49 5.92 -17.74
C GLN A 28 -3.93 6.39 -19.07
N LEU A 29 -3.20 7.51 -19.08
CA LEU A 29 -2.49 7.99 -20.27
C LEU A 29 -1.39 7.01 -20.71
N LEU A 30 -0.59 6.49 -19.77
CA LEU A 30 0.42 5.48 -20.08
C LEU A 30 -0.21 4.25 -20.75
N ILE A 31 -1.32 3.73 -20.20
CA ILE A 31 -2.04 2.57 -20.76
C ILE A 31 -2.48 2.85 -22.21
N LYS A 32 -3.05 4.03 -22.48
CA LYS A 32 -3.46 4.45 -23.83
C LYS A 32 -2.27 4.44 -24.80
N ILE A 33 -1.17 5.06 -24.40
CA ILE A 33 0.05 5.11 -25.22
C ILE A 33 0.60 3.69 -25.47
N LEU A 34 0.60 2.81 -24.47
CA LEU A 34 1.04 1.43 -24.64
C LEU A 34 0.16 0.65 -25.64
N PHE A 35 -1.15 0.90 -25.66
CA PHE A 35 -2.04 0.31 -26.67
C PHE A 35 -1.80 0.88 -28.06
N GLU A 36 -1.56 2.18 -28.19
CA GLU A 36 -1.18 2.78 -29.47
C GLU A 36 0.11 2.16 -30.01
N TYR A 37 1.10 1.90 -29.16
CA TYR A 37 2.31 1.16 -29.55
C TYR A 37 2.00 -0.30 -29.96
N CYS A 38 1.05 -0.98 -29.32
CA CYS A 38 0.62 -2.33 -29.70
C CYS A 38 -0.11 -2.34 -31.07
N ASP A 39 -0.83 -1.28 -31.41
CA ASP A 39 -1.48 -1.16 -32.70
C ASP A 39 -0.50 -0.72 -33.80
N ALA A 40 0.46 0.14 -33.47
CA ALA A 40 1.56 0.51 -34.36
C ALA A 40 2.43 -0.70 -34.71
N SER A 41 2.69 -1.62 -33.75
CA SER A 41 3.48 -2.82 -34.01
C SER A 41 2.84 -3.73 -35.06
N LYS A 42 1.49 -3.78 -35.12
CA LYS A 42 0.75 -4.53 -36.13
C LYS A 42 0.86 -3.90 -37.52
N GLN A 43 0.85 -2.57 -37.59
CA GLN A 43 0.84 -1.82 -38.85
C GLN A 43 2.23 -1.67 -39.46
N SER A 44 3.28 -1.69 -38.63
CA SER A 44 4.67 -1.52 -39.09
C SER A 44 5.58 -2.59 -38.48
N PRO A 45 5.48 -3.85 -38.96
CA PRO A 45 6.28 -4.96 -38.43
C PRO A 45 7.79 -4.73 -38.54
N ASP A 46 8.26 -3.96 -39.52
CA ASP A 46 9.70 -3.71 -39.76
C ASP A 46 10.38 -2.91 -38.64
N ILE A 47 9.61 -2.17 -37.83
CA ILE A 47 10.13 -1.34 -36.73
C ILE A 47 9.70 -1.85 -35.35
N VAL A 48 9.12 -3.06 -35.26
CA VAL A 48 8.56 -3.59 -34.00
C VAL A 48 9.56 -3.58 -32.84
N GLN A 49 10.83 -3.92 -33.10
CA GLN A 49 11.85 -3.96 -32.06
C GLN A 49 12.11 -2.57 -31.46
N TYR A 50 12.04 -1.52 -32.29
CA TYR A 50 12.14 -0.14 -31.85
C TYR A 50 10.92 0.26 -31.02
N LEU A 51 9.71 -0.10 -31.46
CA LEU A 51 8.47 0.19 -30.71
C LEU A 51 8.47 -0.49 -29.34
N VAL A 52 8.91 -1.75 -29.26
CA VAL A 52 9.10 -2.47 -27.99
C VAL A 52 10.09 -1.73 -27.08
N HIS A 53 11.21 -1.26 -27.62
CA HIS A 53 12.15 -0.45 -26.86
C HIS A 53 11.50 0.83 -26.32
N CYS A 54 10.74 1.56 -27.13
CA CYS A 54 10.00 2.74 -26.68
C CYS A 54 9.00 2.44 -25.56
N MET A 55 8.25 1.33 -25.65
CA MET A 55 7.34 0.89 -24.58
C MET A 55 8.09 0.66 -23.26
N LEU A 56 9.25 0.00 -23.32
CA LEU A 56 10.08 -0.28 -22.15
C LEU A 56 10.63 0.99 -21.52
N GLU A 57 11.20 1.89 -22.31
CA GLU A 57 11.73 3.17 -21.81
C GLU A 57 10.62 4.04 -21.20
N LEU A 58 9.46 4.11 -21.83
CA LEU A 58 8.32 4.86 -21.32
C LEU A 58 7.83 4.29 -19.98
N THR A 59 7.74 2.96 -19.88
CA THR A 59 7.33 2.28 -18.64
C THR A 59 8.37 2.49 -17.53
N ARG A 60 9.66 2.44 -17.86
CA ARG A 60 10.77 2.73 -16.92
C ARG A 60 10.75 4.17 -16.44
N LEU A 61 10.53 5.11 -17.35
CA LEU A 61 10.40 6.53 -17.03
C LEU A 61 9.24 6.76 -16.06
N TYR A 62 8.07 6.16 -16.34
CA TYR A 62 6.92 6.25 -15.45
C TYR A 62 7.23 5.72 -14.04
N ASN A 63 7.82 4.53 -13.95
CA ASN A 63 8.20 3.93 -12.65
C ASN A 63 9.19 4.82 -11.89
N SER A 64 10.24 5.30 -12.56
CA SER A 64 11.26 6.19 -11.99
C SER A 64 10.65 7.50 -11.47
N ARG A 65 9.75 8.13 -12.24
CA ARG A 65 9.06 9.35 -11.81
C ARG A 65 8.15 9.11 -10.63
N CYS A 66 7.42 8.00 -10.59
CA CYS A 66 6.63 7.63 -9.42
C CYS A 66 7.51 7.51 -8.17
N CYS A 67 8.64 6.81 -8.27
CA CYS A 67 9.57 6.62 -7.15
C CYS A 67 10.14 7.95 -6.65
N GLN A 68 10.61 8.81 -7.56
CA GLN A 68 11.08 10.15 -7.21
C GLN A 68 10.02 10.95 -6.48
N LEU A 69 8.77 10.94 -6.96
CA LEU A 69 7.69 11.73 -6.37
C LEU A 69 7.33 11.27 -4.96
N VAL A 70 7.23 9.96 -4.70
CA VAL A 70 6.68 9.44 -3.43
C VAL A 70 7.71 8.92 -2.45
N LEU A 71 8.88 8.47 -2.90
CA LEU A 71 9.99 8.01 -2.05
C LEU A 71 11.15 9.00 -2.03
N GLY A 72 11.45 9.65 -3.16
CA GLY A 72 12.55 10.62 -3.31
C GLY A 72 12.23 12.06 -2.89
N ALA A 73 11.11 12.31 -2.20
CA ALA A 73 10.62 13.65 -1.85
C ALA A 73 10.41 14.61 -3.03
N GLY A 74 10.38 14.10 -4.27
CA GLY A 74 10.26 14.89 -5.49
C GLY A 74 8.97 15.70 -5.51
N ALA A 75 7.85 15.17 -5.01
CA ALA A 75 6.58 15.91 -4.99
C ALA A 75 6.62 17.14 -4.07
N ILE A 76 7.45 17.12 -3.03
CA ILE A 76 7.67 18.28 -2.15
C ILE A 76 8.46 19.34 -2.90
N GLN A 77 9.50 18.93 -3.63
CA GLN A 77 10.41 19.83 -4.34
C GLN A 77 9.82 20.43 -5.62
N SER A 78 9.11 19.62 -6.42
CA SER A 78 8.65 20.00 -7.76
C SER A 78 7.19 20.42 -7.82
N ALA A 79 6.33 19.89 -6.93
CA ALA A 79 4.91 20.21 -6.88
C ALA A 79 4.52 21.08 -5.66
N GLY A 80 5.48 21.45 -4.82
CA GLY A 80 5.26 22.34 -3.67
C GLY A 80 4.39 21.75 -2.56
N LEU A 81 4.23 20.42 -2.51
CA LEU A 81 3.48 19.77 -1.44
C LEU A 81 4.21 19.89 -0.10
N LYS A 82 3.45 20.13 0.98
CA LYS A 82 4.03 20.13 2.34
C LYS A 82 4.46 18.72 2.78
N THR A 83 3.67 17.71 2.43
CA THR A 83 3.91 16.31 2.78
C THR A 83 3.39 15.38 1.68
N ILE A 84 3.92 14.16 1.64
CA ILE A 84 3.39 13.06 0.82
C ILE A 84 2.44 12.26 1.72
N SER A 85 1.15 12.23 1.38
CA SER A 85 0.13 11.55 2.18
C SER A 85 0.12 10.04 1.94
N THR A 86 -0.47 9.29 2.87
CA THR A 86 -0.70 7.84 2.69
C THR A 86 -1.59 7.54 1.48
N SER A 87 -2.56 8.39 1.18
CA SER A 87 -3.39 8.24 -0.03
C SER A 87 -2.58 8.42 -1.31
N ASN A 88 -1.60 9.35 -1.33
CA ASN A 88 -0.69 9.49 -2.48
C ASN A 88 0.13 8.21 -2.69
N LEU A 89 0.67 7.63 -1.61
CA LEU A 89 1.40 6.36 -1.65
C LEU A 89 0.49 5.22 -2.16
N ALA A 90 -0.72 5.11 -1.63
CA ALA A 90 -1.68 4.10 -2.03
C ALA A 90 -2.08 4.22 -3.52
N LEU A 91 -2.32 5.45 -4.02
CA LEU A 91 -2.65 5.69 -5.44
C LEU A 91 -1.51 5.30 -6.37
N VAL A 92 -0.26 5.59 -5.99
CA VAL A 92 0.90 5.15 -6.78
C VAL A 92 1.01 3.63 -6.75
N SER A 93 0.94 2.99 -5.57
CA SER A 93 0.93 1.51 -5.47
C SER A 93 -0.15 0.90 -6.35
N ARG A 94 -1.37 1.45 -6.32
CA ARG A 94 -2.49 0.96 -7.11
C ARG A 94 -2.29 1.15 -8.62
N SER A 95 -1.68 2.27 -9.01
CA SER A 95 -1.32 2.52 -10.41
C SER A 95 -0.25 1.55 -10.91
N LEU A 96 0.77 1.25 -10.09
CA LEU A 96 1.79 0.24 -10.42
C LEU A 96 1.20 -1.16 -10.56
N GLN A 97 0.21 -1.53 -9.74
CA GLN A 97 -0.51 -2.81 -9.86
C GLN A 97 -1.22 -2.95 -11.22
N VAL A 98 -1.80 -1.87 -11.75
CA VAL A 98 -2.41 -1.90 -13.09
C VAL A 98 -1.36 -2.18 -14.16
N ILE A 99 -0.17 -1.56 -14.06
CA ILE A 99 0.92 -1.80 -15.00
C ILE A 99 1.42 -3.24 -14.90
N LEU A 100 1.63 -3.78 -13.69
CA LEU A 100 2.01 -5.19 -13.49
C LEU A 100 0.99 -6.15 -14.09
N TRP A 101 -0.30 -5.84 -13.98
CA TRP A 101 -1.35 -6.65 -14.62
C TRP A 101 -1.32 -6.54 -16.16
N LEU A 102 -1.00 -5.37 -16.69
CA LEU A 102 -1.00 -5.09 -18.12
C LEU A 102 0.19 -5.70 -18.86
N LEU A 103 1.39 -5.67 -18.27
CA LEU A 103 2.63 -6.10 -18.94
C LEU A 103 2.55 -7.53 -19.52
N PRO A 104 2.09 -8.57 -18.79
CA PRO A 104 1.95 -9.91 -19.35
C PRO A 104 1.00 -10.00 -20.56
N LEU A 105 -0.03 -9.14 -20.61
CA LEU A 105 -0.96 -9.10 -21.73
C LEU A 105 -0.32 -8.51 -22.98
N ILE A 106 0.51 -7.48 -22.81
CA ILE A 106 1.30 -6.89 -23.91
C ILE A 106 2.31 -7.91 -24.43
N ILE A 107 3.06 -8.58 -23.54
CA ILE A 107 4.04 -9.61 -23.92
C ILE A 107 3.35 -10.70 -24.74
N LYS A 108 2.25 -11.27 -24.23
CA LYS A 108 1.49 -12.33 -24.91
C LYS A 108 0.93 -11.87 -26.26
N LEU A 109 0.52 -10.61 -26.39
CA LEU A 109 0.06 -10.05 -27.65
C LEU A 109 1.20 -9.97 -28.67
N LEU A 110 2.36 -9.46 -28.26
CA LEU A 110 3.54 -9.33 -29.12
C LEU A 110 4.05 -10.70 -29.58
N GLU A 111 4.15 -11.68 -28.67
CA GLU A 111 4.53 -13.06 -28.98
C GLU A 111 3.58 -13.75 -29.97
N LYS A 112 2.29 -13.39 -29.92
CA LYS A 112 1.28 -13.95 -30.82
C LYS A 112 1.38 -13.39 -32.24
N ILE A 113 1.78 -12.13 -32.38
CA ILE A 113 1.73 -11.39 -33.65
C ILE A 113 3.07 -11.42 -34.38
N HIS A 114 4.18 -11.51 -33.65
CA HIS A 114 5.53 -11.39 -34.20
C HIS A 114 6.33 -12.69 -34.08
N SER A 115 7.48 -12.74 -34.77
CA SER A 115 8.36 -13.91 -34.77
C SER A 115 8.99 -14.14 -33.39
N LYS A 116 9.47 -15.38 -33.16
CA LYS A 116 10.22 -15.73 -31.94
C LYS A 116 11.56 -15.01 -31.80
N GLU A 117 12.01 -14.32 -32.84
CA GLU A 117 13.26 -13.53 -32.84
C GLU A 117 13.07 -12.14 -32.20
N LEU A 118 11.82 -11.70 -32.00
CA LEU A 118 11.53 -10.44 -31.30
C LEU A 118 12.03 -10.51 -29.86
N SER A 119 12.94 -9.60 -29.49
CA SER A 119 13.49 -9.57 -28.14
C SER A 119 12.55 -8.85 -27.17
N LEU A 120 12.01 -9.61 -26.21
CA LEU A 120 11.11 -9.14 -25.15
C LEU A 120 11.77 -9.15 -23.76
N ASN A 121 13.07 -9.44 -23.68
CA ASN A 121 13.78 -9.68 -22.41
C ASN A 121 13.72 -8.50 -21.43
N GLY A 122 13.57 -7.27 -21.94
CA GLY A 122 13.45 -6.07 -21.10
C GLY A 122 12.19 -6.03 -20.24
N PHE A 123 11.12 -6.74 -20.62
CA PHE A 123 9.86 -6.74 -19.89
C PHE A 123 9.98 -7.36 -18.49
N ASN A 124 10.71 -8.47 -18.36
CA ASN A 124 10.92 -9.11 -17.06
C ASN A 124 11.69 -8.19 -16.09
N SER A 125 12.67 -7.44 -16.61
CA SER A 125 13.42 -6.49 -15.78
C SER A 125 12.52 -5.38 -15.25
N ILE A 126 11.72 -4.74 -16.12
CA ILE A 126 10.85 -3.65 -15.68
C ILE A 126 9.70 -4.14 -14.79
N GLU A 127 9.20 -5.36 -14.99
CA GLU A 127 8.22 -5.99 -14.11
C GLU A 127 8.79 -6.14 -12.69
N ASN A 128 10.02 -6.67 -12.57
CA ASN A 128 10.70 -6.79 -11.29
C ASN A 128 10.93 -5.43 -10.60
N ASP A 129 11.35 -4.42 -11.36
CA ASP A 129 11.56 -3.06 -10.84
C ASP A 129 10.24 -2.44 -10.30
N ILE A 130 9.13 -2.62 -11.02
CA ILE A 130 7.82 -2.12 -10.60
C ILE A 130 7.31 -2.90 -9.39
N ALA A 131 7.49 -4.22 -9.36
CA ALA A 131 7.10 -5.06 -8.23
C ALA A 131 7.91 -4.71 -6.97
N GLY A 132 9.20 -4.45 -7.11
CA GLY A 132 10.07 -3.95 -6.04
C GLY A 132 9.58 -2.60 -5.50
N HIS A 133 9.34 -1.64 -6.40
CA HIS A 133 8.85 -0.32 -6.02
C HIS A 133 7.48 -0.37 -5.31
N LYS A 134 6.54 -1.21 -5.77
CA LYS A 134 5.26 -1.45 -5.06
C LYS A 134 5.50 -1.91 -3.61
N LYS A 135 6.40 -2.87 -3.40
CA LYS A 135 6.74 -3.38 -2.06
C LYS A 135 7.35 -2.30 -1.17
N GLU A 136 8.22 -1.46 -1.73
CA GLU A 136 8.83 -0.33 -1.00
C GLU A 136 7.77 0.69 -0.55
N ILE A 137 6.78 0.98 -1.40
CA ILE A 137 5.67 1.87 -1.04
C ILE A 137 4.85 1.28 0.13
N GLU A 138 4.47 0.00 0.05
CA GLU A 138 3.75 -0.68 1.13
C GLU A 138 4.54 -0.66 2.44
N HIS A 139 5.85 -0.92 2.36
CA HIS A 139 6.75 -0.84 3.50
C HIS A 139 6.82 0.58 4.07
N LYS A 140 6.88 1.62 3.23
CA LYS A 140 6.88 3.01 3.65
C LYS A 140 5.61 3.39 4.40
N ILE A 141 4.44 2.93 3.94
CA ILE A 141 3.16 3.13 4.64
C ILE A 141 3.23 2.52 6.04
N CYS A 142 3.71 1.27 6.15
CA CYS A 142 3.87 0.60 7.44
C CYS A 142 4.80 1.41 8.38
N ILE A 143 5.98 1.82 7.91
CA ILE A 143 6.93 2.62 8.69
C ILE A 143 6.30 3.91 9.21
N ILE A 144 5.56 4.65 8.37
CA ILE A 144 4.93 5.93 8.77
C ILE A 144 4.00 5.71 9.96
N VAL A 145 3.17 4.67 9.89
CA VAL A 145 2.20 4.36 10.94
C VAL A 145 2.89 3.80 12.18
N SER A 146 3.85 2.88 12.01
CA SER A 146 4.65 2.31 13.10
C SER A 146 5.42 3.38 13.89
N ASN A 147 6.02 4.36 13.21
CA ASN A 147 6.69 5.48 13.87
C ASN A 147 5.71 6.36 14.66
N MET A 148 4.53 6.60 14.09
CA MET A 148 3.44 7.32 14.77
C MET A 148 3.02 6.61 16.06
N LEU A 149 2.80 5.29 16.01
CA LEU A 149 2.42 4.49 17.18
C LEU A 149 3.53 4.47 18.24
N SER A 150 4.78 4.23 17.82
CA SER A 150 5.95 4.25 18.69
C SER A 150 6.08 5.58 19.44
N SER A 151 5.86 6.70 18.73
CA SER A 151 5.88 8.04 19.32
C SER A 151 4.79 8.25 20.38
N GLN A 152 3.58 7.70 20.16
CA GLN A 152 2.51 7.77 21.17
C GLN A 152 2.85 6.92 22.41
N LEU A 153 3.34 5.69 22.22
CA LEU A 153 3.61 4.77 23.30
C LEU A 153 4.83 5.16 24.16
N GLY A 154 5.84 5.82 23.59
CA GLY A 154 7.07 6.16 24.31
C GLY A 154 6.86 7.05 25.55
N GLY A 155 5.78 7.84 25.58
CA GLY A 155 5.39 8.69 26.71
C GLY A 155 4.16 8.19 27.49
N TRP A 156 3.70 6.98 27.22
CA TRP A 156 2.50 6.45 27.87
C TRP A 156 2.81 5.85 29.25
N GLU A 157 1.85 6.01 30.16
CA GLU A 157 1.87 5.42 31.50
C GLU A 157 0.55 4.69 31.78
N ALA A 158 0.62 3.51 32.39
CA ALA A 158 -0.54 2.72 32.80
C ALA A 158 -1.24 3.32 34.04
N LYS A 159 -2.02 4.39 33.83
CA LYS A 159 -2.83 5.04 34.88
C LYS A 159 -4.18 5.53 34.33
N PRO A 160 -5.21 5.66 35.19
CA PRO A 160 -6.47 6.28 34.81
C PRO A 160 -6.30 7.74 34.33
N PRO A 161 -7.23 8.25 33.49
CA PRO A 161 -8.42 7.59 32.97
C PRO A 161 -8.13 6.63 31.79
N VAL A 162 -9.00 5.62 31.62
CA VAL A 162 -8.98 4.69 30.47
C VAL A 162 -10.26 4.88 29.64
N PRO A 163 -10.17 5.03 28.30
CA PRO A 163 -8.95 5.03 27.50
C PRO A 163 -8.10 6.28 27.75
N SER A 164 -6.78 6.13 27.77
CA SER A 164 -5.86 7.25 27.90
C SER A 164 -5.88 8.12 26.64
N GLN A 165 -5.34 9.34 26.76
CA GLN A 165 -5.20 10.21 25.59
C GLN A 165 -4.31 9.57 24.51
N THR A 166 -3.28 8.83 24.92
CA THR A 166 -2.42 8.06 24.02
C THR A 166 -3.22 7.06 23.18
N PHE A 167 -4.01 6.20 23.82
CA PHE A 167 -4.78 5.18 23.11
C PHE A 167 -5.90 5.79 22.26
N ARG A 168 -6.53 6.89 22.70
CA ARG A 168 -7.44 7.67 21.85
C ARG A 168 -6.76 8.24 20.62
N ASN A 169 -5.55 8.76 20.74
CA ASN A 169 -4.77 9.26 19.61
C ASN A 169 -4.40 8.11 18.66
N ILE A 170 -3.91 6.99 19.18
CA ILE A 170 -3.61 5.77 18.40
C ILE A 170 -4.83 5.34 17.59
N SER A 171 -5.99 5.18 18.25
CA SER A 171 -7.26 4.83 17.59
C SER A 171 -7.61 5.82 16.49
N LYS A 172 -7.52 7.13 16.75
CA LYS A 172 -7.76 8.18 15.75
C LYS A 172 -6.83 8.08 14.54
N HIS A 173 -5.54 7.78 14.75
CA HIS A 173 -4.59 7.60 13.65
C HIS A 173 -4.89 6.35 12.82
N LEU A 174 -5.29 5.25 13.47
CA LEU A 174 -5.70 4.02 12.79
C LEU A 174 -6.98 4.23 11.98
N VAL A 175 -7.96 4.99 12.48
CA VAL A 175 -9.17 5.33 11.71
C VAL A 175 -8.80 6.17 10.49
N LYS A 176 -7.96 7.20 10.65
CA LYS A 176 -7.50 8.03 9.53
C LYS A 176 -6.72 7.26 8.47
N LEU A 177 -5.90 6.29 8.89
CA LEU A 177 -5.23 5.40 7.95
C LEU A 177 -6.25 4.61 7.13
N HIS A 178 -7.30 4.10 7.76
CA HIS A 178 -8.33 3.32 7.09
C HIS A 178 -9.08 4.19 6.07
N GLU A 179 -9.53 5.38 6.49
CA GLU A 179 -10.16 6.38 5.62
C GLU A 179 -9.29 6.72 4.41
N ALA A 180 -7.97 6.83 4.61
CA ALA A 180 -7.03 7.14 3.54
C ALA A 180 -6.80 5.99 2.55
N LEU A 181 -7.17 4.75 2.89
CA LEU A 181 -6.87 3.54 2.11
C LEU A 181 -8.10 2.84 1.53
N ILE A 182 -9.26 2.88 2.20
CA ILE A 182 -10.41 2.01 1.90
C ILE A 182 -11.02 2.24 0.52
N ASP A 183 -10.93 3.47 0.00
CA ASP A 183 -11.42 3.82 -1.33
C ASP A 183 -10.38 3.56 -2.45
N ILE A 184 -9.18 3.07 -2.10
CA ILE A 184 -8.05 2.92 -3.02
C ILE A 184 -7.56 1.47 -3.11
N LEU A 185 -7.32 0.84 -1.96
CA LEU A 185 -6.74 -0.50 -1.86
C LEU A 185 -7.82 -1.56 -1.59
N PRO A 186 -7.64 -2.78 -2.11
CA PRO A 186 -8.46 -3.92 -1.74
C PRO A 186 -8.36 -4.21 -0.23
N LEU A 187 -9.47 -4.69 0.35
CA LEU A 187 -9.55 -4.98 1.79
C LEU A 187 -8.43 -5.93 2.26
N GLU A 188 -8.06 -6.92 1.44
CA GLU A 188 -6.96 -7.83 1.76
C GLU A 188 -5.60 -7.13 1.90
N GLN A 189 -5.29 -6.17 1.01
CA GLN A 189 -4.06 -5.37 1.12
C GLN A 189 -4.08 -4.48 2.36
N ILE A 190 -5.24 -3.90 2.67
CA ILE A 190 -5.43 -3.10 3.90
C ILE A 190 -5.17 -3.98 5.12
N ARG A 191 -5.78 -5.16 5.20
CA ARG A 191 -5.54 -6.12 6.29
C ARG A 191 -4.06 -6.43 6.47
N ASN A 192 -3.34 -6.71 5.38
CA ASN A 192 -1.90 -6.98 5.43
C ASN A 192 -1.08 -5.81 5.99
N ILE A 193 -1.47 -4.57 5.69
CA ILE A 193 -0.84 -3.37 6.28
C ILE A 193 -1.16 -3.30 7.78
N TYR A 194 -2.43 -3.50 8.16
CA TYR A 194 -2.85 -3.44 9.56
C TYR A 194 -2.23 -4.54 10.41
N MET A 195 -2.02 -5.74 9.89
CA MET A 195 -1.31 -6.81 10.61
C MET A 195 0.12 -6.40 10.95
N LYS A 196 0.89 -5.87 10.00
CA LYS A 196 2.26 -5.39 10.26
C LYS A 196 2.29 -4.25 11.26
N VAL A 197 1.32 -3.34 11.18
CA VAL A 197 1.17 -2.23 12.13
C VAL A 197 0.79 -2.75 13.52
N HIS A 198 -0.05 -3.76 13.58
CA HIS A 198 -0.50 -4.41 14.80
C HIS A 198 0.66 -5.13 15.51
N ASP A 199 1.47 -5.90 14.78
CA ASP A 199 2.66 -6.55 15.34
C ASP A 199 3.65 -5.52 15.90
N ASN A 200 3.91 -4.44 15.16
CA ASN A 200 4.74 -3.36 15.67
C ASN A 200 4.16 -2.70 16.93
N PHE A 201 2.84 -2.54 17.01
CA PHE A 201 2.19 -2.04 18.21
C PHE A 201 2.41 -2.98 19.41
N LYS A 202 2.25 -4.30 19.21
CA LYS A 202 2.50 -5.32 20.25
C LYS A 202 3.93 -5.21 20.78
N ASP A 203 4.91 -5.15 19.88
CA ASP A 203 6.32 -5.03 20.24
C ASP A 203 6.63 -3.76 21.03
N LYS A 204 6.11 -2.62 20.58
CA LYS A 204 6.37 -1.33 21.23
C LYS A 204 5.66 -1.19 22.57
N LEU A 205 4.47 -1.75 22.70
CA LEU A 205 3.78 -1.81 23.98
C LEU A 205 4.55 -2.72 24.95
N ARG A 206 5.00 -3.90 24.51
CA ARG A 206 5.83 -4.81 25.32
C ARG A 206 7.09 -4.13 25.85
N GLU A 207 7.83 -3.43 24.97
CA GLU A 207 9.01 -2.63 25.37
C GLU A 207 8.67 -1.61 26.47
N GLN A 208 7.53 -0.91 26.35
CA GLN A 208 7.11 0.09 27.32
C GLN A 208 6.68 -0.55 28.65
N LEU A 209 6.01 -1.69 28.64
CA LEU A 209 5.62 -2.44 29.83
C LEU A 209 6.85 -2.92 30.61
N VAL A 210 7.84 -3.47 29.90
CA VAL A 210 9.13 -3.87 30.49
C VAL A 210 9.83 -2.68 31.14
N LYS A 211 9.89 -1.54 30.44
CA LYS A 211 10.49 -0.30 30.97
C LYS A 211 9.81 0.19 32.25
N MET A 212 8.50 -0.01 32.37
CA MET A 212 7.71 0.37 33.54
C MET A 212 7.67 -0.71 34.64
N ASN A 213 8.28 -1.86 34.42
CA ASN A 213 8.19 -3.05 35.28
C ASN A 213 6.73 -3.51 35.54
N ILE A 214 5.86 -3.40 34.52
CA ILE A 214 4.48 -3.89 34.60
C ILE A 214 4.43 -5.34 34.15
N VAL A 215 3.79 -6.20 34.96
CA VAL A 215 3.65 -7.63 34.71
C VAL A 215 2.19 -8.08 34.81
N ALA A 216 1.83 -9.20 34.18
CA ALA A 216 0.51 -9.80 34.22
C ALA A 216 0.22 -10.48 35.57
N ASN A 217 0.05 -9.70 36.63
CA ASN A 217 -0.13 -10.17 38.01
C ASN A 217 -1.49 -9.82 38.63
N GLY A 218 -2.44 -9.30 37.83
CA GLY A 218 -3.75 -8.86 38.36
C GLY A 218 -3.73 -7.52 39.10
N SER A 219 -2.60 -6.80 39.10
CA SER A 219 -2.51 -5.46 39.71
C SER A 219 -3.43 -4.42 39.04
N PRO A 220 -3.68 -3.27 39.68
CA PRO A 220 -4.40 -2.17 39.04
C PRO A 220 -3.78 -1.72 37.70
N GLN A 221 -2.45 -1.72 37.59
CA GLN A 221 -1.75 -1.40 36.34
C GLN A 221 -1.98 -2.45 35.26
N HIS A 222 -1.98 -3.75 35.63
CA HIS A 222 -2.37 -4.82 34.72
C HIS A 222 -3.81 -4.58 34.20
N GLY A 223 -4.75 -4.26 35.07
CA GLY A 223 -6.14 -3.94 34.69
C GLY A 223 -6.27 -2.72 33.75
N VAL A 224 -5.43 -1.70 33.93
CA VAL A 224 -5.35 -0.56 32.99
C VAL A 224 -4.89 -1.03 31.62
N VAL A 225 -3.82 -1.82 31.53
CA VAL A 225 -3.31 -2.35 30.26
C VAL A 225 -4.37 -3.18 29.54
N THR A 226 -5.04 -4.09 30.24
CA THR A 226 -6.13 -4.92 29.68
C THR A 226 -7.26 -4.06 29.11
N SER A 227 -7.65 -3.01 29.83
CA SER A 227 -8.72 -2.11 29.41
C SER A 227 -8.34 -1.27 28.19
N GLU A 228 -7.08 -0.83 28.10
CA GLU A 228 -6.53 -0.11 26.94
C GLU A 228 -6.45 -1.00 25.70
N LEU A 229 -5.97 -2.24 25.86
CA LEU A 229 -5.95 -3.23 24.78
C LEU A 229 -7.36 -3.56 24.28
N THR A 230 -8.33 -3.64 25.19
CA THR A 230 -9.74 -3.85 24.81
C THR A 230 -10.25 -2.70 23.94
N PHE A 231 -9.96 -1.45 24.32
CA PHE A 231 -10.31 -0.28 23.51
C PHE A 231 -9.62 -0.26 22.14
N TYR A 232 -8.33 -0.60 22.10
CA TYR A 232 -7.56 -0.72 20.86
C TYR A 232 -8.14 -1.80 19.92
N LEU A 233 -8.40 -3.00 20.44
CA LEU A 233 -9.00 -4.10 19.67
C LEU A 233 -10.39 -3.73 19.15
N GLN A 234 -11.21 -3.06 19.96
CA GLN A 234 -12.52 -2.60 19.51
C GLN A 234 -12.42 -1.63 18.31
N THR A 235 -11.38 -0.79 18.29
CA THR A 235 -11.09 0.07 17.13
C THR A 235 -10.82 -0.77 15.89
N LEU A 236 -9.93 -1.76 15.96
CA LEU A 236 -9.57 -2.60 14.82
C LEU A 236 -10.75 -3.45 14.31
N LYS A 237 -11.58 -3.98 15.22
CA LYS A 237 -12.82 -4.68 14.87
C LYS A 237 -13.79 -3.79 14.10
N THR A 238 -13.99 -2.55 14.56
CA THR A 238 -14.86 -1.57 13.90
C THR A 238 -14.40 -1.27 12.47
N LEU A 239 -13.08 -1.25 12.24
CA LEU A 239 -12.48 -1.05 10.92
C LEU A 239 -12.54 -2.31 10.02
N ARG A 240 -12.96 -3.48 10.54
CA ARG A 240 -13.01 -4.77 9.80
C ARG A 240 -11.67 -5.22 9.21
N VAL A 241 -10.58 -4.76 9.83
CA VAL A 241 -9.19 -5.06 9.43
C VAL A 241 -8.58 -6.25 10.16
N ILE A 242 -9.20 -6.69 11.26
CA ILE A 242 -8.91 -7.95 11.95
C ILE A 242 -10.17 -8.81 11.88
N ASN A 243 -10.00 -10.12 11.68
CA ASN A 243 -11.14 -11.05 11.62
C ASN A 243 -11.59 -11.42 13.03
N GLU A 244 -12.90 -11.47 13.29
CA GLU A 244 -13.43 -11.88 14.61
C GLU A 244 -13.09 -13.34 14.95
N HIS A 245 -12.66 -14.12 13.95
CA HIS A 245 -12.25 -15.51 14.03
C HIS A 245 -10.73 -15.72 13.88
N ASP A 246 -9.92 -14.67 13.93
CA ASP A 246 -8.46 -14.85 14.05
C ASP A 246 -8.15 -15.43 15.43
N THR A 247 -8.13 -16.76 15.53
CA THR A 247 -7.76 -17.51 16.73
C THR A 247 -6.28 -17.34 17.10
N GLU A 248 -5.48 -16.72 16.24
CA GLU A 248 -4.04 -16.50 16.41
C GLU A 248 -3.68 -15.15 17.05
N ASP A 249 -4.56 -14.14 17.01
CA ASP A 249 -4.26 -12.83 17.63
C ASP A 249 -4.80 -12.76 19.06
N ASN A 250 -4.05 -13.35 19.99
CA ASN A 250 -4.32 -13.22 21.41
C ASN A 250 -3.46 -12.10 22.01
N ILE A 251 -3.62 -10.86 21.51
CA ILE A 251 -2.84 -9.72 22.00
C ILE A 251 -2.86 -9.59 23.53
N LEU A 252 -3.99 -9.95 24.19
CA LEU A 252 -4.12 -9.91 25.65
C LEU A 252 -3.14 -10.84 26.37
N TYR A 253 -2.63 -11.86 25.68
CA TYR A 253 -1.61 -12.79 26.13
C TYR A 253 -0.23 -12.46 25.53
N ASP A 254 -0.16 -12.22 24.22
CA ASP A 254 1.09 -12.06 23.46
C ASP A 254 1.96 -10.89 23.93
N ILE A 255 1.35 -9.80 24.42
CA ILE A 255 2.11 -8.64 24.91
C ILE A 255 2.90 -8.93 26.19
N TRP A 256 2.60 -10.05 26.87
CA TRP A 256 3.27 -10.48 28.10
C TRP A 256 4.31 -11.58 27.87
N LEU A 257 4.32 -12.18 26.67
CA LEU A 257 5.34 -13.16 26.28
C LEU A 257 6.63 -12.43 25.93
N ASN A 258 7.76 -12.97 26.40
CA ASN A 258 9.11 -12.52 26.04
C ASN A 258 9.54 -13.14 24.71
#